data_AF-A0A9E4LD16-F1
#
_entry.id   AF-A0A9E4LD16-F1
#
_cell.length_a   1.000
_cell.length_b   1.000
_cell.length_c   1.000
_cell.angle_alpha   90.00
_cell.angle_beta   90.00
_cell.angle_gamma   90.00
#
_symmetry.space_group_name_H-M   'P 1'
#
loop_
_entity.id
_entity.type
_entity.pdbx_description
1 polymer ?
#
loop_
_entity_poly.entity_id
_entity_poly.type
_entity_poly.pdbx_seq_one_letter_code
_entity_poly.pdbx_strand_id
1 'polypeptide(L)' 'MQYRDVAKLEDLEPGTCLSVEVDDAPGVALFNVDGNILALDNTCPHAGGPLGEGTLDGEVVECPWHGWEFNVRTGQ' A
#
# COMPACT_ATOMS: atom_id res chain seq x y z
N MET A 1 -11.99 17.38 -5.90
CA MET A 1 -10.79 16.55 -5.65
C MET A 1 -9.95 17.30 -4.64
N GLN A 2 -9.76 16.73 -3.46
CA GLN A 2 -8.90 17.28 -2.41
C GLN A 2 -7.66 16.40 -2.32
N TYR A 3 -6.49 17.01 -2.20
CA TYR A 3 -5.22 16.31 -1.98
C TYR A 3 -4.82 16.43 -0.51
N ARG A 4 -4.12 15.42 0.00
CA ARG A 4 -3.59 15.38 1.37
C ARG A 4 -2.17 14.82 1.33
N ASP A 5 -1.28 15.46 2.07
CA ASP A 5 0.08 14.96 2.26
C ASP A 5 0.04 13.90 3.36
N VAL A 6 0.57 12.70 3.06
CA VAL A 6 0.47 11.52 3.96
C VAL A 6 1.84 10.90 4.28
N ALA A 7 2.84 11.14 3.44
CA ALA A 7 4.21 10.66 3.60
C ALA A 7 5.14 11.48 2.70
N LYS A 8 6.44 11.41 2.94
CA LYS A 8 7.44 11.92 1.99
C LYS A 8 7.92 10.79 1.09
N LEU A 9 8.42 11.15 -0.10
CA LEU A 9 9.01 10.18 -1.02
C LEU A 9 10.24 9.46 -0.45
N GLU A 10 10.96 10.11 0.48
CA GLU A 10 12.12 9.49 1.17
C GLU A 10 11.71 8.39 2.16
N ASP A 11 10.45 8.36 2.59
CA ASP A 11 9.93 7.35 3.52
C ASP A 11 9.49 6.06 2.79
N LEU A 12 9.51 6.05 1.45
CA LEU A 12 9.01 4.95 0.61
C LEU A 12 9.99 4.64 -0.53
N GLU A 13 11.00 3.83 -0.23
CA GLU A 13 12.03 3.41 -1.18
C GLU A 13 11.44 2.52 -2.31
N PRO A 14 12.02 2.51 -3.53
CA PRO A 14 11.60 1.59 -4.58
C PRO A 14 11.61 0.12 -4.12
N GLY A 15 10.55 -0.62 -4.44
CA GLY A 15 10.35 -2.01 -4.02
C GLY A 15 9.80 -2.16 -2.60
N THR A 16 9.36 -1.09 -1.95
CA THR A 16 8.77 -1.12 -0.61
C THR A 16 7.32 -0.66 -0.58
N CYS A 17 6.67 -0.91 0.56
CA CYS A 17 5.32 -0.42 0.85
C CYS A 17 5.26 0.28 2.22
N LEU A 18 4.27 1.15 2.39
CA LEU A 18 4.08 1.93 3.62
C LEU A 18 2.59 2.11 3.93
N SER A 19 2.19 1.74 5.14
CA SER A 19 0.89 2.10 5.71
C SER A 19 0.88 3.56 6.13
N VAL A 20 -0.14 4.32 5.70
CA VAL A 20 -0.37 5.70 6.15
C VAL A 20 -1.78 5.88 6.68
N GLU A 21 -1.90 6.63 7.77
CA GLU A 21 -3.18 7.05 8.32
C GLU A 21 -3.66 8.34 7.65
N VAL A 22 -4.98 8.48 7.50
CA VAL A 22 -5.61 9.67 6.94
C VAL A 22 -6.73 10.06 7.89
N ASP A 23 -6.61 11.20 8.59
CA ASP A 23 -7.47 11.63 9.71
C ASP A 23 -8.95 11.18 9.61
N ASP A 24 -9.66 11.68 8.60
CA ASP A 24 -11.10 11.43 8.41
C ASP A 24 -11.40 10.38 7.32
N ALA A 25 -10.48 9.44 7.05
CA ALA A 25 -10.64 8.42 6.01
C ALA A 25 -9.98 7.07 6.40
N PRO A 26 -10.31 5.96 5.71
CA PRO A 26 -9.59 4.70 5.88
C PRO A 26 -8.09 4.87 5.60
N GLY A 27 -7.28 4.06 6.30
CA GLY A 27 -5.85 4.01 6.06
C GLY A 27 -5.53 3.55 4.63
N VAL A 28 -4.43 4.08 4.08
CA VAL A 28 -3.99 3.83 2.71
C VAL A 28 -2.67 3.07 2.73
N ALA A 29 -2.51 2.10 1.86
CA ALA A 29 -1.22 1.46 1.59
C ALA A 29 -0.59 2.14 0.38
N LEU A 30 0.63 2.64 0.52
CA LEU A 30 1.44 3.17 -0.56
C LEU A 30 2.42 2.11 -1.03
N PHE A 31 2.66 2.05 -2.34
CA PHE A 31 3.59 1.12 -2.98
C PHE A 31 4.49 1.89 -3.94
N ASN A 32 5.78 1.58 -3.94
CA ASN A 32 6.73 2.16 -4.90
C ASN A 32 7.24 1.10 -5.86
N VAL A 33 6.64 1.05 -7.06
CA VAL A 33 7.01 0.13 -8.13
C VAL A 33 7.94 0.85 -9.10
N ASP A 34 9.25 0.59 -9.00
CA ASP A 34 10.28 1.17 -9.85
C ASP A 34 10.21 2.70 -9.95
N GLY A 35 9.91 3.38 -8.83
CA GLY A 35 9.76 4.83 -8.75
C GLY A 35 8.33 5.34 -9.01
N ASN A 36 7.38 4.47 -9.37
CA ASN A 36 5.98 4.83 -9.56
C ASN A 36 5.19 4.56 -8.29
N ILE A 37 4.62 5.63 -7.71
CA ILE A 37 3.83 5.54 -6.49
C ILE A 37 2.39 5.13 -6.84
N LEU A 38 1.95 4.02 -6.25
CA LEU A 38 0.60 3.49 -6.33
C LEU A 38 0.00 3.45 -4.92
N ALA A 39 -1.33 3.43 -4.85
CA ALA A 39 -2.04 3.41 -3.58
C ALA A 39 -3.28 2.50 -3.65
N LEU A 40 -3.51 1.74 -2.58
CA LEU A 40 -4.74 0.96 -2.37
C LEU A 40 -5.28 1.23 -0.96
N ASP A 41 -6.51 0.78 -0.68
CA ASP A 41 -6.98 0.65 0.70
C ASP A 41 -5.99 -0.22 1.48
N ASN A 42 -5.62 0.20 2.70
CA ASN A 42 -4.67 -0.56 3.50
C ASN A 42 -5.25 -1.87 4.03
N THR A 43 -6.58 -2.03 4.00
CA THR A 43 -7.27 -3.15 4.61
C THR A 43 -7.42 -4.31 3.62
N CYS A 44 -6.69 -5.39 3.87
CA CYS A 44 -6.83 -6.64 3.12
C CYS A 44 -8.26 -7.19 3.24
N PRO A 45 -8.97 -7.44 2.12
CA PRO A 45 -10.37 -7.85 2.13
C PRO A 45 -10.63 -9.24 2.75
N HIS A 46 -9.59 -10.06 2.92
CA HIS A 46 -9.71 -11.38 3.54
C HIS A 46 -10.05 -11.30 5.04
N ALA A 47 -9.23 -10.58 5.81
CA ALA A 47 -9.34 -10.56 7.28
C ALA A 47 -9.00 -9.21 7.92
N GLY A 48 -8.69 -8.18 7.13
CA GLY A 48 -8.38 -6.83 7.61
C GLY A 48 -6.90 -6.49 7.80
N GLY A 49 -5.99 -7.33 7.27
CA GLY A 49 -4.55 -7.13 7.42
C GLY A 49 -4.01 -5.88 6.71
N PRO A 50 -2.96 -5.24 7.23
CA PRO A 50 -2.37 -4.02 6.67
C PRO A 50 -1.51 -4.34 5.44
N LEU A 51 -1.99 -4.00 4.24
CA LEU A 51 -1.25 -4.22 2.99
C LEU A 51 0.04 -3.40 2.91
N GLY A 52 0.08 -2.21 3.51
CA GLY A 52 1.24 -1.34 3.59
C GLY A 52 2.32 -1.81 4.57
N GLU A 53 2.12 -2.96 5.24
CA GLU A 53 3.13 -3.68 6.03
C GLU A 53 3.49 -5.03 5.38
N GLY A 54 3.04 -5.25 4.13
CA GLY A 54 3.32 -6.45 3.37
C GLY A 54 4.70 -6.49 2.70
N THR A 55 4.88 -7.49 1.85
CA THR A 55 6.07 -7.60 1.00
C THR A 55 5.68 -7.26 -0.43
N LEU A 56 6.39 -6.31 -1.05
CA LEU A 56 6.18 -5.94 -2.46
C LEU A 56 7.17 -6.68 -3.35
N ASP A 57 6.67 -7.46 -4.32
CA ASP A 57 7.45 -8.10 -5.38
C ASP A 57 6.92 -7.65 -6.75
N GLY A 58 7.68 -6.78 -7.40
CA GLY A 58 7.26 -6.13 -8.65
C GLY A 58 5.96 -5.35 -8.46
N GLU A 59 4.88 -5.82 -9.10
CA GLU A 59 3.54 -5.22 -8.99
C GLU A 59 2.61 -5.96 -8.02
N VAL A 60 3.11 -6.94 -7.26
CA VAL A 60 2.30 -7.76 -6.36
C VAL A 60 2.69 -7.50 -4.92
N VAL A 61 1.71 -7.16 -4.08
CA VAL A 61 1.90 -7.12 -2.63
C VAL A 61 1.37 -8.40 -2.00
N GLU A 62 2.19 -9.05 -1.19
CA GLU A 62 1.79 -10.14 -0.29
C GLU A 62 1.39 -9.56 1.08
N CYS A 63 0.14 -9.78 1.49
CA CYS A 63 -0.39 -9.38 2.79
C CYS A 63 0.33 -10.11 3.94
N PRO A 64 0.80 -9.39 4.98
CA PRO A 64 1.69 -9.96 6.00
C PRO A 64 1.00 -10.96 6.94
N TRP A 65 -0.34 -11.07 6.89
CA TRP A 65 -1.08 -11.98 7.77
C TRP A 65 -1.20 -13.39 7.24
N HIS A 66 -1.71 -13.55 6.01
CA HIS A 66 -2.06 -14.87 5.46
C HIS A 66 -1.54 -15.09 4.03
N GLY A 67 -0.66 -14.21 3.55
CA GLY A 67 -0.03 -14.37 2.24
C GLY A 67 -0.98 -14.15 1.05
N TRP A 68 -2.08 -13.41 1.24
CA TRP A 68 -2.92 -13.04 0.10
C TRP A 68 -2.21 -12.00 -0.75
N GLU A 69 -2.15 -12.26 -2.05
CA GLU A 69 -1.48 -11.44 -3.02
C GLU A 69 -2.48 -10.54 -3.75
N PHE A 70 -2.05 -9.32 -4.05
CA PHE A 70 -2.83 -8.36 -4.84
C PHE A 70 -1.94 -7.64 -5.83
N ASN A 71 -2.42 -7.44 -7.05
CA ASN A 71 -1.75 -6.54 -7.98
C ASN A 71 -2.00 -5.09 -7.56
N VAL A 72 -0.94 -4.33 -7.24
CA VAL A 72 -1.05 -2.96 -6.70
C VAL A 72 -1.52 -1.92 -7.71
N ARG A 73 -1.53 -2.26 -9.01
CA ARG A 73 -2.00 -1.39 -10.10
C ARG A 73 -3.49 -1.58 -10.37
N THR A 74 -4.01 -2.81 -10.22
CA THR A 74 -5.39 -3.16 -10.60
C THR A 74 -6.29 -3.49 -9.40
N GLY A 75 -5.71 -3.81 -8.24
CA GLY A 75 -6.41 -4.27 -7.05
C GLY A 75 -6.99 -5.69 -7.16
N GLN A 76 -6.56 -6.46 -8.16
CA GLN A 76 -6.98 -7.86 -8.37
C GLN A 76 -6.19 -8.84 -7.53
#